data_AF-A0A1V2M355-F1
#
_entry.id   AF-A0A1V2M355-F1
#
_cell.length_a   1.000
_cell.length_b   1.000
_cell.length_c   1.000
_cell.angle_alpha   90.00
_cell.angle_beta   90.00
_cell.angle_gamma   90.00
#
_symmetry.space_group_name_H-M   'P 1'
#
loop_
_entity.id
_entity.type
_entity.pdbx_description
1 polymer ?
#
loop_
_entity_poly.entity_id
_entity_poly.type
_entity_poly.pdbx_seq_one_letter_code
_entity_poly.pdbx_strand_id
1 'polypeptide(L)'
;ATKRHLGYLESKYNIKIITLKPDKSIGVTKKEFGVPFLSKNVSQNIERLANKNFDFTTTKNYEELITTYPKIISAAQWWSNKKTNAGYSTSMFDINYNLGLKEFLQAHPPEFKISSKCCHYLKKVIGKKFEKENNIDLKITGVRKAEGGLRSKMYTSCFSPDKNGVMDNYRPIFFYTKQDKEEYNKYYNIKNSDCYTVYGMKRTGCCGCPFSKNFKAELDIVKEYEPRLYKACLNLFSDAYEYTQRYKTFKKAYSKRSSITMTKPKK
;
A
#
# COMPACT_ATOMS: atom_id res chain seq x y z
N ALA A 1 0.58 15.91 -15.49
CA ALA A 1 -0.56 15.09 -16.00
C ALA A 1 -1.88 15.22 -15.21
N THR A 2 -1.99 14.70 -13.98
CA THR A 2 -3.29 14.53 -13.27
C THR A 2 -4.11 15.81 -13.13
N LYS A 3 -3.49 16.95 -12.74
CA LYS A 3 -4.21 18.22 -12.57
C LYS A 3 -4.90 18.70 -13.86
N ARG A 4 -4.23 18.55 -15.01
CA ARG A 4 -4.83 18.88 -16.32
C ARG A 4 -6.04 18.00 -16.61
N HIS A 5 -5.94 16.71 -16.29
CA HIS A 5 -7.04 15.77 -16.51
C HIS A 5 -8.25 16.07 -15.62
N LEU A 6 -8.05 16.49 -14.36
CA LEU A 6 -9.13 16.91 -13.49
C LEU A 6 -9.90 18.11 -14.07
N GLY A 7 -9.19 19.14 -14.56
CA GLY A 7 -9.83 20.28 -15.21
C GLY A 7 -10.61 19.88 -16.48
N TYR A 8 -10.07 18.96 -17.28
CA TYR A 8 -10.80 18.38 -18.41
C TYR A 8 -12.09 17.67 -17.99
N LEU A 9 -12.07 16.91 -16.90
CA LEU A 9 -13.25 16.19 -16.42
C LEU A 9 -14.33 17.16 -15.92
N GLU A 10 -13.94 18.20 -15.19
CA GLU A 10 -14.88 19.26 -14.76
C GLU A 10 -15.58 19.90 -15.95
N SER A 11 -14.82 20.33 -16.96
CA SER A 11 -15.40 20.96 -18.15
C SER A 11 -16.23 20.00 -19.00
N LYS A 12 -15.75 18.76 -19.24
CA LYS A 12 -16.43 17.81 -20.13
C LYS A 12 -17.76 17.32 -19.55
N TYR A 13 -17.79 17.03 -18.26
CA TYR A 13 -18.97 16.44 -17.62
C TYR A 13 -19.82 17.46 -16.86
N ASN A 14 -19.44 18.74 -16.89
CA ASN A 14 -20.07 19.80 -16.12
C ASN A 14 -20.21 19.42 -14.63
N ILE A 15 -19.11 18.90 -14.07
CA ILE A 15 -19.04 18.48 -12.67
C ILE A 15 -18.12 19.40 -11.88
N LYS A 16 -18.31 19.43 -10.56
CA LYS A 16 -17.43 20.11 -9.62
C LYS A 16 -16.56 19.09 -8.89
N ILE A 17 -15.24 19.25 -8.94
CA ILE A 17 -14.29 18.44 -8.17
C ILE A 17 -13.89 19.21 -6.91
N ILE A 18 -14.35 18.71 -5.76
CA ILE A 18 -14.02 19.31 -4.47
C ILE A 18 -12.61 18.88 -4.07
N THR A 19 -11.71 19.86 -3.92
CA THR A 19 -10.35 19.64 -3.43
C THR A 19 -10.30 19.79 -1.93
N LEU A 20 -9.95 18.70 -1.23
CA LEU A 20 -9.81 18.69 0.22
C LEU A 20 -8.34 18.88 0.62
N LYS A 21 -8.09 19.77 1.58
CA LYS A 21 -6.76 19.97 2.16
C LYS A 21 -6.66 19.16 3.46
N PRO A 22 -5.72 18.21 3.58
CA PRO A 22 -5.53 17.47 4.82
C PRO A 22 -4.90 18.35 5.91
N ASP A 23 -5.26 18.08 7.16
CA ASP A 23 -4.75 18.84 8.33
C ASP A 23 -3.23 18.71 8.50
N LYS A 24 -2.66 17.57 8.09
CA LYS A 24 -1.21 17.31 8.11
C LYS A 24 -0.67 17.22 6.70
N SER A 25 0.47 17.87 6.46
CA SER A 25 1.22 17.69 5.21
C SER A 25 1.98 16.36 5.19
N ILE A 26 2.46 15.97 4.01
CA ILE A 26 3.27 14.75 3.87
C ILE A 26 4.60 14.86 4.61
N GLY A 27 5.21 16.06 4.64
CA GLY A 27 6.45 16.31 5.38
C GLY A 27 6.24 16.22 6.90
N VAL A 28 5.14 16.78 7.42
CA VAL A 28 4.76 16.65 8.83
C VAL A 28 4.51 15.19 9.18
N THR A 29 3.78 14.47 8.32
CA THR A 29 3.52 13.04 8.53
C THR A 29 4.81 12.20 8.54
N LYS A 30 5.75 12.48 7.62
CA LYS A 30 7.09 11.86 7.60
C LYS A 30 7.80 12.09 8.93
N LYS A 31 7.87 13.34 9.38
CA LYS A 31 8.60 13.74 10.60
C LYS A 31 8.03 13.08 11.86
N GLU A 32 6.71 13.08 12.00
CA GLU A 32 6.06 12.54 13.21
C GLU A 32 6.04 11.02 13.24
N PHE A 33 5.68 10.38 12.11
CA PHE A 33 5.33 8.97 12.07
C PHE A 33 6.26 8.11 11.24
N GLY A 34 7.05 8.69 10.35
CA GLY A 34 7.95 7.97 9.47
C GLY A 34 7.38 7.70 8.08
N VAL A 35 7.99 6.75 7.37
CA VAL A 35 7.77 6.51 5.94
C VAL A 35 7.26 5.10 5.62
N PRO A 36 6.55 4.91 4.50
CA PRO A 36 6.12 3.59 4.03
C PRO A 36 7.28 2.65 3.72
N PHE A 37 7.10 1.35 3.96
CA PHE A 37 8.02 0.28 3.59
C PHE A 37 7.28 -0.97 3.10
N LEU A 38 7.64 -1.46 1.91
CA LEU A 38 7.13 -2.66 1.19
C LEU A 38 5.63 -2.71 0.94
N SER A 39 4.83 -2.80 2.00
CA SER A 39 3.38 -2.85 1.94
C SER A 39 2.77 -2.24 3.18
N LYS A 40 1.49 -1.88 3.07
CA LYS A 40 0.76 -1.32 4.20
C LYS A 40 0.73 -2.26 5.41
N ASN A 41 0.52 -3.56 5.20
CA ASN A 41 0.50 -4.56 6.29
C ASN A 41 1.86 -4.62 6.99
N VAL A 42 2.95 -4.76 6.23
CA VAL A 42 4.32 -4.79 6.75
C VAL A 42 4.62 -3.53 7.56
N SER A 43 4.38 -2.34 6.99
CA SER A 43 4.64 -1.08 7.71
C SER A 43 3.83 -0.94 8.99
N GLN A 44 2.57 -1.38 9.02
CA GLN A 44 1.74 -1.31 10.21
C GLN A 44 2.21 -2.24 11.32
N ASN A 45 2.67 -3.45 10.99
CA ASN A 45 3.21 -4.35 12.00
C ASN A 45 4.56 -3.87 12.52
N ILE A 46 5.48 -3.43 11.64
CA ILE A 46 6.75 -2.83 12.08
C ILE A 46 6.49 -1.61 12.98
N GLU A 47 5.57 -0.71 12.61
CA GLU A 47 5.18 0.43 13.44
C GLU A 47 4.67 0.00 14.82
N ARG A 48 3.82 -1.04 14.90
CA ARG A 48 3.29 -1.57 16.17
C ARG A 48 4.40 -2.12 17.06
N LEU A 49 5.35 -2.85 16.48
CA LEU A 49 6.52 -3.38 17.18
C LEU A 49 7.40 -2.22 17.69
N ALA A 50 7.82 -1.33 16.79
CA ALA A 50 8.70 -0.20 17.12
C ALA A 50 8.12 0.74 18.19
N ASN A 51 6.81 1.00 18.18
CA ASN A 51 6.14 1.83 19.18
C ASN A 51 6.18 1.25 20.62
N LYS A 52 6.59 -0.01 20.77
CA LYS A 52 6.77 -0.68 22.06
C LYS A 52 8.23 -1.04 22.34
N ASN A 53 9.17 -0.34 21.69
CA ASN A 53 10.61 -0.55 21.80
C ASN A 53 10.99 -2.03 21.56
N PHE A 54 10.31 -2.67 20.62
CA PHE A 54 10.57 -4.05 20.27
C PHE A 54 11.99 -4.22 19.74
N ASP A 55 12.73 -5.14 20.36
CA ASP A 55 14.04 -5.56 19.88
C ASP A 55 13.90 -6.46 18.64
N PHE A 56 14.22 -5.91 17.46
CA PHE A 56 14.17 -6.64 16.20
C PHE A 56 15.20 -7.76 16.10
N THR A 57 16.26 -7.76 16.91
CA THR A 57 17.32 -8.78 16.90
C THR A 57 16.93 -10.03 17.69
N THR A 58 15.83 -9.97 18.45
CA THR A 58 15.37 -11.04 19.32
C THR A 58 15.14 -12.37 18.58
N THR A 59 15.48 -13.47 19.26
CA THR A 59 15.21 -14.86 18.83
C THR A 59 14.01 -15.48 19.57
N LYS A 60 13.36 -14.72 20.45
CA LYS A 60 12.23 -15.17 21.27
C LYS A 60 11.08 -15.74 20.44
N ASN A 61 10.45 -16.79 20.97
CA ASN A 61 9.23 -17.37 20.42
C ASN A 61 7.99 -16.52 20.77
N TYR A 62 6.82 -16.89 20.25
CA TYR A 62 5.61 -16.09 20.43
C TYR A 62 5.21 -15.92 21.89
N GLU A 63 5.25 -17.01 22.67
CA GLU A 63 4.86 -17.07 24.07
C GLU A 63 5.76 -16.16 24.94
N GLU A 64 7.07 -16.19 24.69
CA GLU A 64 8.05 -15.30 25.32
C GLU A 64 7.84 -13.84 24.89
N LEU A 65 7.50 -13.60 23.62
CA LEU A 65 7.26 -12.26 23.08
C LEU A 65 6.02 -11.61 23.68
N ILE A 66 4.91 -12.33 23.84
CA ILE A 66 3.71 -11.77 24.46
C ILE A 66 3.88 -11.58 25.97
N THR A 67 4.74 -12.36 26.61
CA THR A 67 5.12 -12.17 28.02
C THR A 67 5.96 -10.89 28.18
N THR A 68 6.97 -10.71 27.31
CA THR A 68 7.85 -9.52 27.34
C THR A 68 7.11 -8.26 26.88
N TYR A 69 6.26 -8.39 25.86
CA TYR A 69 5.56 -7.29 25.20
C TYR A 69 4.05 -7.57 25.10
N PRO A 70 3.29 -7.50 26.21
CA PRO A 70 1.87 -7.89 26.23
C PRO A 70 0.97 -7.02 25.35
N LYS A 71 1.42 -5.83 24.94
CA LYS A 71 0.64 -4.88 24.13
C LYS A 71 0.81 -5.06 22.60
N ILE A 72 1.58 -6.04 22.13
CA ILE A 72 1.83 -6.27 20.69
C ILE A 72 1.28 -7.60 20.16
N ILE A 73 0.33 -8.25 20.84
CA ILE A 73 -0.20 -9.59 20.51
C ILE A 73 -0.34 -9.83 19.00
N SER A 74 -1.07 -8.97 18.28
CA SER A 74 -1.28 -9.12 16.83
C SER A 74 0.00 -8.98 15.99
N ALA A 75 0.93 -8.10 16.37
CA ALA A 75 2.18 -7.91 15.66
C ALA A 75 3.20 -9.01 16.01
N ALA A 76 3.17 -9.54 17.25
CA ALA A 76 3.95 -10.70 17.66
C ALA A 76 3.48 -11.97 16.92
N GLN A 77 2.17 -12.13 16.67
CA GLN A 77 1.65 -13.20 15.81
C GLN A 77 2.24 -13.12 14.40
N TRP A 78 2.22 -11.93 13.78
CA TRP A 78 2.82 -11.69 12.47
C TRP A 78 4.32 -11.99 12.46
N TRP A 79 5.07 -11.52 13.46
CA TRP A 79 6.52 -11.71 13.60
C TRP A 79 6.92 -13.18 13.82
N SER A 80 6.04 -13.96 14.46
CA SER A 80 6.28 -15.36 14.82
C SER A 80 5.63 -16.36 13.86
N ASN A 81 5.07 -15.89 12.74
CA ASN A 81 4.36 -16.71 11.74
C ASN A 81 3.20 -17.54 12.30
N LYS A 82 2.47 -17.05 13.30
CA LYS A 82 1.39 -17.81 13.98
C LYS A 82 0.08 -17.86 13.18
N LYS A 83 -0.07 -17.14 12.07
CA LYS A 83 -1.28 -17.20 11.22
C LYS A 83 -1.21 -18.26 10.12
N THR A 84 -0.08 -18.94 9.99
CA THR A 84 0.07 -20.07 9.07
C THR A 84 -0.59 -21.28 9.73
N ASN A 85 -1.68 -21.76 9.12
CA ASN A 85 -2.36 -22.97 9.57
C ASN A 85 -1.61 -24.22 9.09
N ALA A 86 -1.77 -25.33 9.80
CA ALA A 86 -1.29 -26.64 9.35
C ALA A 86 -1.82 -26.94 7.94
N GLY A 87 -0.92 -27.27 7.01
CA GLY A 87 -1.26 -27.59 5.61
C GLY A 87 -1.06 -26.47 4.59
N TYR A 88 -0.78 -25.22 5.00
CA TYR A 88 -0.43 -24.14 4.08
C TYR A 88 1.04 -23.74 4.23
N SER A 89 1.72 -23.46 3.12
CA SER A 89 3.15 -23.12 3.13
C SER A 89 3.44 -21.74 3.73
N THR A 90 2.56 -20.75 3.54
CA THR A 90 2.69 -19.39 4.10
C THR A 90 1.35 -18.64 4.14
N SER A 91 1.12 -17.84 5.18
CA SER A 91 -0.04 -16.92 5.28
C SER A 91 0.36 -15.49 4.90
N MET A 92 -0.48 -14.78 4.13
CA MET A 92 -0.25 -13.36 3.79
C MET A 92 -0.25 -12.41 5.01
N PHE A 93 -0.70 -12.93 6.15
CA PHE A 93 -0.75 -12.24 7.44
C PHE A 93 0.46 -12.53 8.33
N ASP A 94 1.46 -13.24 7.82
CA ASP A 94 2.71 -13.54 8.50
C ASP A 94 3.90 -12.82 7.84
N ILE A 95 5.00 -12.71 8.59
CA ILE A 95 6.22 -12.05 8.09
C ILE A 95 6.89 -12.86 6.98
N ASN A 96 6.84 -14.19 7.05
CA ASN A 96 7.43 -15.11 6.07
C ASN A 96 6.81 -15.03 4.67
N TYR A 97 5.62 -14.42 4.53
CA TYR A 97 5.04 -14.09 3.21
C TYR A 97 6.01 -13.27 2.36
N ASN A 98 6.81 -12.43 3.02
CA ASN A 98 7.94 -11.76 2.41
C ASN A 98 9.21 -12.55 2.75
N LEU A 99 9.60 -13.45 1.84
CA LEU A 99 10.80 -14.29 1.98
C LEU A 99 12.00 -13.50 2.54
N GLY A 100 12.60 -14.01 3.62
CA GLY A 100 13.79 -13.45 4.25
C GLY A 100 13.57 -12.11 4.99
N LEU A 101 12.33 -11.63 5.15
CA LEU A 101 12.08 -10.33 5.76
C LEU A 101 12.40 -10.31 7.25
N LYS A 102 12.10 -11.39 7.98
CA LYS A 102 12.41 -11.46 9.42
C LYS A 102 13.91 -11.39 9.65
N GLU A 103 14.66 -12.20 8.91
CA GLU A 103 16.11 -12.30 8.97
C GLU A 103 16.77 -10.99 8.55
N PHE A 104 16.23 -10.33 7.52
CA PHE A 104 16.69 -8.99 7.13
C PHE A 104 16.49 -7.96 8.24
N LEU A 105 15.32 -7.95 8.90
CA LEU A 105 15.04 -7.02 10.00
C LEU A 105 15.87 -7.32 11.25
N GLN A 106 16.19 -8.59 11.52
CA GLN A 106 17.09 -9.01 12.59
C GLN A 106 18.53 -8.55 12.33
N ALA A 107 19.03 -8.72 11.11
CA ALA A 107 20.40 -8.33 10.75
C ALA A 107 20.56 -6.82 10.50
N HIS A 108 19.50 -6.15 10.07
CA HIS A 108 19.48 -4.73 9.74
C HIS A 108 18.23 -4.05 10.30
N PRO A 109 18.12 -3.87 11.62
CA PRO A 109 17.01 -3.13 12.21
C PRO A 109 16.85 -1.74 11.57
N PRO A 110 15.61 -1.25 11.38
CA PRO A 110 15.38 0.03 10.71
C PRO A 110 15.87 1.21 11.58
N GLU A 111 16.73 2.06 11.01
CA GLU A 111 17.27 3.28 11.65
C GLU A 111 16.32 4.48 11.57
N PHE A 112 15.21 4.34 10.84
CA PHE A 112 14.20 5.36 10.67
C PHE A 112 12.81 4.80 11.00
N LYS A 113 11.87 5.70 11.33
CA LYS A 113 10.49 5.31 11.60
C LYS A 113 9.82 4.77 10.33
N ILE A 114 9.25 3.57 10.42
CA ILE A 114 8.42 2.99 9.36
C ILE A 114 6.96 3.13 9.76
N SER A 115 6.12 3.65 8.85
CA SER A 115 4.68 3.81 9.09
C SER A 115 3.87 3.87 7.80
N SER A 116 2.58 3.54 7.92
CA SER A 116 1.58 3.73 6.86
C SER A 116 0.70 4.97 7.03
N LYS A 117 0.99 5.80 8.04
CA LYS A 117 0.13 6.92 8.48
C LYS A 117 -0.04 8.05 7.47
N CYS A 118 0.85 8.19 6.48
CA CYS A 118 0.64 9.13 5.37
C CYS A 118 -0.69 8.86 4.66
N CYS A 119 -1.05 7.59 4.42
CA CYS A 119 -2.33 7.23 3.83
C CYS A 119 -3.52 7.45 4.79
N HIS A 120 -3.28 7.47 6.10
CA HIS A 120 -4.33 7.72 7.08
C HIS A 120 -4.70 9.20 7.08
N TYR A 121 -3.73 10.08 7.35
CA TYR A 121 -3.97 11.52 7.47
C TYR A 121 -4.25 12.21 6.13
N LEU A 122 -3.51 11.86 5.07
CA LEU A 122 -3.63 12.54 3.77
C LEU A 122 -4.82 12.06 2.93
N LYS A 123 -5.52 11.00 3.34
CA LYS A 123 -6.62 10.41 2.54
C LYS A 123 -7.83 10.02 3.39
N LYS A 124 -7.63 9.16 4.40
CA LYS A 124 -8.74 8.56 5.14
C LYS A 124 -9.42 9.53 6.10
N VAL A 125 -8.64 10.27 6.88
CA VAL A 125 -9.18 11.19 7.90
C VAL A 125 -9.98 12.30 7.22
N ILE A 126 -9.37 12.99 6.26
CA ILE A 126 -10.03 14.08 5.55
C ILE A 126 -11.25 13.63 4.73
N GLY A 127 -11.19 12.45 4.11
CA GLY A 127 -12.33 11.89 3.38
C GLY A 127 -13.51 11.56 4.30
N LYS A 128 -13.25 10.90 5.45
CA LYS A 128 -14.28 10.63 6.46
C LYS A 128 -14.88 11.89 7.06
N LYS A 129 -14.05 12.90 7.30
CA LYS A 129 -14.49 14.21 7.79
C LYS A 129 -15.47 14.85 6.80
N PHE A 130 -15.08 14.89 5.52
CA PHE A 130 -15.93 15.42 4.45
C PHE A 130 -17.25 14.64 4.31
N GLU A 131 -17.19 13.30 4.33
CA GLU A 131 -18.38 12.43 4.27
C GLU A 131 -19.39 12.77 5.38
N LYS A 132 -18.90 12.96 6.61
CA LYS A 132 -19.73 13.32 7.76
C LYS A 132 -20.29 14.74 7.68
N GLU A 133 -19.44 15.71 7.33
CA GLU A 133 -19.82 17.14 7.30
C GLU A 133 -20.84 17.45 6.19
N ASN A 134 -20.88 16.65 5.13
CA ASN A 134 -21.78 16.85 3.99
C ASN A 134 -22.94 15.84 3.96
N ASN A 135 -23.14 15.07 5.04
CA ASN A 135 -24.20 14.06 5.15
C ASN A 135 -24.29 13.15 3.92
N ILE A 136 -23.14 12.63 3.47
CA ILE A 136 -23.09 11.74 2.30
C ILE A 136 -23.74 10.41 2.65
N ASP A 137 -24.82 10.07 1.94
CA ASP A 137 -25.62 8.86 2.10
C ASP A 137 -25.24 7.76 1.09
N LEU A 138 -24.61 8.11 -0.03
CA LEU A 138 -24.15 7.17 -1.04
C LEU A 138 -22.72 7.47 -1.52
N LYS A 139 -21.84 6.48 -1.39
CA LYS A 139 -20.48 6.50 -1.91
C LYS A 139 -20.37 5.67 -3.18
N ILE A 140 -20.12 6.34 -4.30
CA ILE A 140 -19.88 5.70 -5.60
C ILE A 140 -18.37 5.53 -5.84
N THR A 141 -17.91 4.32 -6.19
CA THR A 141 -16.49 4.05 -6.48
C THR A 141 -16.30 3.19 -7.73
N GLY A 142 -15.21 3.46 -8.48
CA GLY A 142 -14.85 2.70 -9.68
C GLY A 142 -14.14 1.37 -9.43
N VAL A 143 -14.44 0.67 -8.34
CA VAL A 143 -13.81 -0.63 -8.02
C VAL A 143 -14.37 -1.71 -8.95
N ARG A 144 -13.49 -2.54 -9.52
CA ARG A 144 -13.88 -3.70 -10.34
C ARG A 144 -13.39 -5.00 -9.72
N LYS A 145 -14.22 -6.06 -9.79
CA LYS A 145 -13.86 -7.41 -9.37
C LYS A 145 -12.63 -7.93 -10.12
N ALA A 146 -12.53 -7.61 -11.41
CA ALA A 146 -11.42 -7.98 -12.29
C ALA A 146 -10.06 -7.38 -11.90
N GLU A 147 -9.98 -6.38 -10.99
CA GLU A 147 -8.70 -5.88 -10.48
C GLU A 147 -7.99 -6.87 -9.54
N GLY A 148 -8.72 -7.86 -9.02
CA GLY A 148 -8.20 -8.92 -8.15
C GLY A 148 -7.73 -8.43 -6.78
N GLY A 149 -6.86 -9.24 -6.16
CA GLY A 149 -6.26 -8.96 -4.85
C GLY A 149 -7.27 -9.00 -3.69
N LEU A 150 -6.99 -8.24 -2.63
CA LEU A 150 -7.87 -8.18 -1.46
C LEU A 150 -9.28 -7.66 -1.78
N ARG A 151 -9.43 -6.83 -2.82
CA ARG A 151 -10.71 -6.22 -3.18
C ARG A 151 -11.70 -7.22 -3.79
N SER A 152 -11.21 -8.17 -4.59
CA SER A 152 -12.08 -9.21 -5.17
C SER A 152 -12.59 -10.21 -4.13
N LYS A 153 -11.89 -10.33 -2.98
CA LYS A 153 -12.33 -11.14 -1.84
C LYS A 153 -13.25 -10.37 -0.88
N MET A 154 -13.00 -9.07 -0.71
CA MET A 154 -13.72 -8.23 0.26
C MET A 154 -15.08 -7.76 -0.22
N TYR A 155 -15.21 -7.49 -1.53
CA TYR A 155 -16.47 -7.08 -2.13
C TYR A 155 -17.07 -8.25 -2.91
N THR A 156 -18.29 -8.62 -2.56
CA THR A 156 -19.04 -9.70 -3.21
C THR A 156 -19.98 -9.18 -4.30
N SER A 157 -20.39 -7.91 -4.22
CA SER A 157 -21.42 -7.29 -5.06
C SER A 157 -21.08 -5.85 -5.48
N CYS A 158 -21.81 -5.35 -6.48
CA CYS A 158 -21.75 -3.96 -6.92
C CYS A 158 -22.35 -2.98 -5.90
N PHE A 159 -23.17 -3.45 -4.96
CA PHE A 159 -23.84 -2.64 -3.95
C PHE A 159 -23.65 -3.24 -2.56
N SER A 160 -23.32 -2.41 -1.58
CA SER A 160 -23.21 -2.81 -0.18
C SER A 160 -23.96 -1.80 0.68
N PRO A 161 -25.10 -2.18 1.27
CA PRO A 161 -25.78 -1.31 2.21
C PRO A 161 -24.91 -1.11 3.45
N ASP A 162 -24.93 0.09 4.01
CA ASP A 162 -24.25 0.33 5.28
C ASP A 162 -24.99 -0.39 6.41
N LYS A 163 -24.24 -1.01 7.32
CA LYS A 163 -24.84 -1.76 8.45
C LYS A 163 -25.59 -0.85 9.42
N ASN A 164 -25.21 0.42 9.48
CA ASN A 164 -25.83 1.41 10.35
C ASN A 164 -26.77 2.35 9.57
N GLY A 165 -27.00 2.08 8.27
CA GLY A 165 -27.83 2.91 7.40
C GLY A 165 -27.29 4.32 7.14
N VAL A 166 -26.00 4.59 7.39
CA VAL A 166 -25.45 5.95 7.30
C VAL A 166 -24.97 6.28 5.89
N MET A 167 -24.26 5.37 5.23
CA MET A 167 -23.66 5.63 3.91
C MET A 167 -23.46 4.37 3.08
N ASP A 168 -24.36 4.13 2.14
CA ASP A 168 -24.31 3.00 1.22
C ASP A 168 -23.12 3.10 0.27
N ASN A 169 -22.69 1.95 -0.26
CA ASN A 169 -21.55 1.88 -1.19
C ASN A 169 -21.98 1.25 -2.51
N TYR A 170 -21.82 1.99 -3.60
CA TYR A 170 -22.13 1.55 -4.95
C TYR A 170 -20.89 1.54 -5.86
N ARG A 171 -20.82 0.52 -6.72
CA ARG A 171 -19.69 0.21 -7.60
C ARG A 171 -20.25 -0.11 -8.99
N PRO A 172 -20.58 0.92 -9.80
CA PRO A 172 -21.34 0.74 -11.04
C PRO A 172 -20.65 -0.17 -12.04
N ILE A 173 -19.31 -0.12 -12.09
CA ILE A 173 -18.49 -0.91 -13.01
C ILE A 173 -17.92 -2.18 -12.38
N PHE A 174 -18.53 -2.68 -11.30
CA PHE A 174 -17.96 -3.77 -10.50
C PHE A 174 -17.69 -5.04 -11.31
N PHE A 175 -18.60 -5.38 -12.22
CA PHE A 175 -18.49 -6.59 -13.05
C PHE A 175 -17.72 -6.37 -14.36
N TYR A 176 -17.29 -5.15 -14.66
CA TYR A 176 -16.57 -4.87 -15.91
C TYR A 176 -15.25 -5.64 -15.98
N THR A 177 -15.09 -6.42 -17.02
CA THR A 177 -13.85 -7.08 -17.42
C THR A 177 -12.86 -6.06 -17.98
N LYS A 178 -11.61 -6.48 -18.25
CA LYS A 178 -10.63 -5.62 -18.93
C LYS A 178 -11.13 -5.20 -20.30
N GLN A 179 -11.78 -6.11 -21.03
CA GLN A 179 -12.35 -5.88 -22.35
C GLN A 179 -13.50 -4.87 -22.30
N ASP A 180 -14.46 -5.05 -21.38
CA ASP A 180 -15.61 -4.11 -21.26
C ASP A 180 -15.14 -2.68 -21.03
N LYS A 181 -14.08 -2.49 -20.23
CA LYS A 181 -13.48 -1.17 -20.00
C LYS A 181 -12.87 -0.59 -21.30
N GLU A 182 -12.20 -1.42 -22.09
CA GLU A 182 -11.56 -1.00 -23.34
C GLU A 182 -12.62 -0.64 -24.39
N GLU A 183 -13.66 -1.46 -24.52
CA GLU A 183 -14.81 -1.22 -25.40
C GLU A 183 -15.59 0.03 -24.99
N TYR A 184 -15.90 0.20 -23.70
CA TYR A 184 -16.56 1.39 -23.19
C TYR A 184 -15.73 2.65 -23.47
N ASN A 185 -14.41 2.58 -23.25
CA ASN A 185 -13.52 3.70 -23.53
C ASN A 185 -13.52 4.06 -25.02
N LYS A 186 -13.52 3.06 -25.92
CA LYS A 186 -13.56 3.28 -27.36
C LYS A 186 -14.90 3.86 -27.81
N TYR A 187 -16.00 3.24 -27.38
CA TYR A 187 -17.36 3.61 -27.79
C TYR A 187 -17.72 5.04 -27.36
N TYR A 188 -17.42 5.40 -26.11
CA TYR A 188 -17.73 6.74 -25.58
C TYR A 188 -16.58 7.75 -25.73
N ASN A 189 -15.53 7.38 -26.48
CA ASN A 189 -14.33 8.21 -26.67
C ASN A 189 -13.81 8.80 -25.34
N ILE A 190 -13.62 7.93 -24.36
CA ILE A 190 -13.15 8.30 -23.02
C ILE A 190 -11.67 8.67 -23.10
N LYS A 191 -11.38 9.95 -22.89
CA LYS A 191 -10.01 10.43 -22.76
C LYS A 191 -9.45 10.03 -21.40
N ASN A 192 -8.37 9.26 -21.37
CA ASN A 192 -7.65 8.94 -20.15
C ASN A 192 -6.58 10.01 -19.84
N SER A 193 -6.19 10.13 -18.56
CA SER A 193 -5.08 11.01 -18.14
C SER A 193 -3.78 10.68 -18.89
N ASP A 194 -2.97 11.71 -19.17
CA ASP A 194 -1.63 11.58 -19.74
C ASP A 194 -0.73 10.63 -18.94
N CYS A 195 -0.99 10.41 -17.65
CA CYS A 195 -0.30 9.38 -16.88
C CYS A 195 -0.38 7.99 -17.54
N TYR A 196 -1.50 7.68 -18.19
CA TYR A 196 -1.72 6.38 -18.84
C TYR A 196 -1.26 6.41 -20.30
N THR A 197 -1.61 7.46 -21.03
CA THR A 197 -1.45 7.52 -22.50
C THR A 197 -0.09 8.06 -22.93
N VAL A 198 0.49 8.98 -22.16
CA VAL A 198 1.79 9.61 -22.47
C VAL A 198 2.89 8.98 -21.61
N TYR A 199 2.69 8.93 -20.29
CA TYR A 199 3.74 8.48 -19.35
C TYR A 199 3.83 6.95 -19.27
N GLY A 200 2.90 6.21 -19.89
CA GLY A 200 2.88 4.75 -19.91
C GLY A 200 2.59 4.07 -18.57
N MET A 201 2.05 4.78 -17.58
CA MET A 201 1.75 4.19 -16.27
C MET A 201 0.54 3.27 -16.36
N LYS A 202 0.65 2.05 -15.83
CA LYS A 202 -0.48 1.09 -15.79
C LYS A 202 -1.54 1.45 -14.75
N ARG A 203 -1.13 2.12 -13.67
CA ARG A 203 -2.01 2.59 -12.58
C ARG A 203 -1.44 3.85 -11.98
N THR A 204 -2.32 4.78 -11.60
CA THR A 204 -1.94 5.98 -10.86
C THR A 204 -2.18 5.79 -9.36
N GLY A 205 -1.30 6.37 -8.55
CA GLY A 205 -1.38 6.36 -7.09
C GLY A 205 -0.79 7.61 -6.48
N CYS A 206 -0.34 7.52 -5.22
CA CYS A 206 0.50 8.58 -4.66
C CYS A 206 1.84 8.57 -5.39
N CYS A 207 2.25 9.70 -5.96
CA CYS A 207 3.52 9.81 -6.66
C CYS A 207 4.69 9.44 -5.73
N GLY A 208 5.62 8.62 -6.24
CA GLY A 208 6.80 8.15 -5.49
C GLY A 208 6.49 7.29 -4.27
N CYS A 209 5.30 6.68 -4.15
CA CYS A 209 4.99 5.91 -2.95
C CYS A 209 5.91 4.68 -2.79
N PRO A 210 6.62 4.50 -1.65
CA PRO A 210 7.46 3.31 -1.45
C PRO A 210 6.71 1.98 -1.40
N PHE A 211 5.37 2.00 -1.30
CA PHE A 211 4.54 0.80 -1.44
C PHE A 211 4.46 0.26 -2.87
N SER A 212 4.89 1.03 -3.88
CA SER A 212 4.92 0.49 -5.24
C SER A 212 5.98 -0.61 -5.35
N LYS A 213 5.57 -1.78 -5.85
CA LYS A 213 6.51 -2.89 -6.15
C LYS A 213 7.57 -2.46 -7.16
N ASN A 214 7.18 -1.58 -8.08
CA ASN A 214 7.99 -1.08 -9.19
C ASN A 214 8.37 0.40 -9.00
N PHE A 215 8.54 0.85 -7.75
CA PHE A 215 8.82 2.26 -7.45
C PHE A 215 10.00 2.83 -8.24
N LYS A 216 11.03 2.04 -8.58
CA LYS A 216 12.17 2.52 -9.39
C LYS A 216 11.72 2.92 -10.80
N ALA A 217 11.01 2.04 -11.52
CA ALA A 217 10.49 2.34 -12.85
C ALA A 217 9.49 3.51 -12.81
N GLU A 218 8.65 3.58 -11.78
CA GLU A 218 7.76 4.73 -11.59
C GLU A 218 8.52 6.04 -11.34
N LEU A 219 9.61 5.99 -10.57
CA LEU A 219 10.47 7.15 -10.33
C LEU A 219 11.23 7.59 -11.59
N ASP A 220 11.64 6.66 -12.45
CA ASP A 220 12.28 6.98 -13.74
C ASP A 220 11.31 7.75 -14.65
N ILE A 221 10.04 7.29 -14.74
CA ILE A 221 8.96 8.02 -15.43
C ILE A 221 8.76 9.42 -14.81
N VAL A 222 8.69 9.51 -13.47
CA VAL A 222 8.50 10.80 -12.79
C VAL A 222 9.70 11.73 -13.01
N LYS A 223 10.93 11.19 -13.11
CA LYS A 223 12.14 11.97 -13.40
C LYS A 223 12.09 12.59 -14.79
N GLU A 224 11.63 11.83 -15.77
CA GLU A 224 11.49 12.27 -17.17
C GLU A 224 10.40 13.34 -17.32
N TYR A 225 9.18 13.06 -16.86
CA TYR A 225 8.03 13.92 -17.14
C TYR A 225 7.76 15.00 -16.07
N GLU A 226 8.21 14.81 -14.82
CA GLU A 226 7.88 15.67 -13.68
C GLU A 226 9.11 15.88 -12.75
N PRO A 227 10.25 16.41 -13.23
CA PRO A 227 11.53 16.39 -12.51
C PRO A 227 11.54 17.10 -11.15
N ARG A 228 10.70 18.13 -10.97
CA ARG A 228 10.53 18.79 -9.66
C ARG A 228 9.87 17.86 -8.64
N LEU A 229 8.90 17.07 -9.09
CA LEU A 229 8.20 16.10 -8.25
C LEU A 229 9.13 14.92 -7.91
N TYR A 230 9.97 14.49 -8.84
CA TYR A 230 11.03 13.52 -8.58
C TYR A 230 11.95 13.95 -7.43
N LYS A 231 12.46 15.19 -7.46
CA LYS A 231 13.27 15.76 -6.37
C LYS A 231 12.52 15.73 -5.03
N ALA A 232 11.24 16.10 -5.02
CA ALA A 232 10.42 16.06 -3.82
C ALA A 232 10.23 14.62 -3.29
N CYS A 233 10.03 13.64 -4.17
CA CYS A 233 9.92 12.23 -3.79
C CYS A 233 11.22 11.72 -3.14
N LEU A 234 12.39 12.06 -3.69
CA LEU A 234 13.68 11.69 -3.10
C LEU A 234 13.85 12.30 -1.71
N ASN A 235 13.56 13.58 -1.54
CA ASN A 235 13.66 14.24 -0.23
C ASN A 235 12.72 13.63 0.83
N LEU A 236 11.54 13.15 0.40
CA LEU A 236 10.56 12.55 1.30
C LEU A 236 10.85 11.09 1.64
N PHE A 237 11.39 10.31 0.69
CA PHE A 237 11.37 8.85 0.77
C PHE A 237 12.71 8.16 0.46
N SER A 238 13.82 8.88 0.35
CA SER A 238 15.17 8.33 0.15
C SER A 238 15.43 7.09 1.00
N ASP A 239 15.20 7.19 2.31
CA ASP A 239 15.52 6.17 3.30
C ASP A 239 14.70 4.89 3.04
N ALA A 240 13.42 5.06 2.72
CA ALA A 240 12.54 3.94 2.38
C ALA A 240 12.96 3.26 1.07
N TYR A 241 13.39 4.03 0.06
CA TYR A 241 13.84 3.47 -1.21
C TYR A 241 15.12 2.67 -1.02
N GLU A 242 16.11 3.24 -0.34
CA GLU A 242 17.39 2.59 -0.09
C GLU A 242 17.19 1.30 0.72
N TYR A 243 16.43 1.38 1.82
CA TYR A 243 16.16 0.23 2.68
C TYR A 243 15.40 -0.88 1.93
N THR A 244 14.47 -0.51 1.04
CA THR A 244 13.80 -1.46 0.15
C THR A 244 14.77 -2.12 -0.83
N GLN A 245 15.76 -1.40 -1.37
CA GLN A 245 16.77 -1.99 -2.25
C GLN A 245 17.72 -2.93 -1.49
N ARG A 246 18.14 -2.56 -0.27
CA ARG A 246 18.91 -3.43 0.62
C ARG A 246 18.16 -4.74 0.88
N TYR A 247 16.87 -4.67 1.23
CA TYR A 247 16.03 -5.85 1.40
C TYR A 247 15.90 -6.67 0.11
N LYS A 248 15.66 -6.04 -1.05
CA LYS A 248 15.55 -6.75 -2.34
C LYS A 248 16.85 -7.51 -2.68
N THR A 249 18.00 -6.92 -2.38
CA THR A 249 19.32 -7.53 -2.57
C THR A 249 19.52 -8.70 -1.61
N PHE A 250 19.22 -8.51 -0.33
CA PHE A 250 19.24 -9.57 0.68
C PHE A 250 18.34 -10.74 0.29
N LYS A 251 17.08 -10.46 -0.09
CA LYS A 251 16.11 -11.48 -0.50
C LYS A 251 16.61 -12.34 -1.67
N LYS A 252 17.28 -11.74 -2.66
CA LYS A 252 17.87 -12.49 -3.78
C LYS A 252 18.97 -13.45 -3.30
N ALA A 253 19.86 -12.98 -2.42
CA ALA A 253 20.92 -13.82 -1.85
C ALA A 253 20.33 -14.93 -0.95
N TYR A 254 19.35 -14.60 -0.11
CA TYR A 254 18.65 -15.52 0.77
C TYR A 254 17.97 -16.63 -0.04
N SER A 255 17.23 -16.28 -1.10
CA SER A 255 16.57 -17.25 -1.99
C SER A 255 17.55 -18.25 -2.62
N LYS A 256 18.76 -17.81 -2.99
CA LYS A 256 19.82 -18.70 -3.52
C LYS A 256 20.36 -19.63 -2.45
N ARG A 257 20.58 -19.13 -1.22
CA ARG A 257 21.05 -19.97 -0.10
C ARG A 257 20.01 -21.02 0.31
N SER A 258 18.74 -20.62 0.44
CA SER A 258 17.66 -21.52 0.82
C SER A 258 17.44 -22.66 -0.19
N SER A 259 17.60 -22.39 -1.48
CA SER A 259 17.50 -23.41 -2.55
C SER A 259 18.67 -24.39 -2.55
N ILE A 260 19.88 -23.94 -2.19
CA ILE A 260 21.06 -24.81 -2.02
C ILE A 260 20.92 -25.72 -0.79
N THR A 261 20.36 -25.23 0.32
CA THR A 261 20.13 -26.06 1.52
C THR A 261 19.06 -27.14 1.34
N MET A 262 18.13 -26.98 0.40
CA MET A 262 17.11 -28.00 0.10
C MET A 262 17.56 -29.07 -0.90
N THR A 263 18.71 -28.88 -1.55
CA THR A 263 19.27 -29.80 -2.57
C THR A 263 20.42 -30.66 -2.05
N LYS A 264 20.86 -30.49 -0.80
CA LYS A 264 21.77 -31.47 -0.17
C LYS A 264 20.98 -32.74 0.15
N PRO A 265 21.35 -33.91 -0.40
CA PRO A 265 20.72 -35.16 -0.01
C PRO A 265 20.92 -35.34 1.50
N LYS A 266 19.84 -35.71 2.21
CA LYS A 266 19.96 -36.25 3.56
C LYS A 266 20.89 -37.45 3.46
N LYS A 267 22.10 -37.32 4.00
CA LYS A 267 22.96 -38.47 4.29
C LYS A 267 22.37 -39.22 5.47
#